data_AF-A0A950Y0Q2-F1
#
_entry.id   AF-A0A950Y0Q2-F1
#
_cell.length_a   1.000
_cell.length_b   1.000
_cell.length_c   1.000
_cell.angle_alpha   90.00
_cell.angle_beta   90.00
_cell.angle_gamma   90.00
#
_symmetry.space_group_name_H-M   'P 1'
#
loop_
_entity.id
_entity.type
_entity.pdbx_description
1 polymer ?
#
loop_
_entity_poly.entity_id
_entity_poly.type
_entity_poly.pdbx_seq_one_letter_code
_entity_poly.pdbx_strand_id
1 'polypeptide(L)'
;MGIGVQGISLVMARAGRNEGSRVQVPDPLCHAHLEKVTSSATFARAERLRRLLKWLGDRSLDQRGVAPTEREIAESVLRRADFDPQADSLVRKEISRLRQKLTQYYGNEGARDRIHIRYRGGYVLSFVWADNPRLSGGELPCILILPVRSEAELSRQSMALVEELAVRLGELGRIELVSPTTALSYMGRVGDVRQFAAECGADFVMEGRLEASDAKLRATLWLVNGHSGRTEKPGRFAGGDPEELAQLAAHWLQQQVARLFEVVS
;
A
#
# COMPACT_ATOMS: atom_id res chain seq x y z
N MET A 1 -2.26 7.97 57.99
CA MET A 1 -1.25 7.11 57.34
C MET A 1 -1.38 7.30 55.84
N GLY A 2 -0.57 8.18 55.27
CA GLY A 2 -0.55 8.48 53.83
C GLY A 2 0.33 7.50 53.10
N ILE A 3 -0.18 6.94 52.00
CA ILE A 3 0.57 6.04 51.12
C ILE A 3 1.15 6.90 50.00
N GLY A 4 2.48 7.01 49.99
CA GLY A 4 3.23 7.84 49.06
C GLY A 4 3.23 7.22 47.66
N VAL A 5 2.84 8.02 46.67
CA VAL A 5 2.98 7.71 45.25
C VAL A 5 4.39 8.14 44.85
N GLN A 6 5.27 7.18 44.58
CA GLN A 6 6.61 7.45 44.08
C GLN A 6 6.53 7.97 42.63
N GLY A 7 7.14 9.13 42.41
CA GLY A 7 7.23 9.78 41.12
C GLY A 7 8.09 9.00 40.14
N ILE A 8 7.53 8.70 38.97
CA ILE A 8 8.28 8.22 37.81
C ILE A 8 8.81 9.46 37.10
N SER A 9 10.11 9.72 37.26
CA SER A 9 10.86 10.69 36.45
C SER A 9 10.88 10.22 35.00
N LEU A 10 10.08 10.86 34.15
CA LEU A 10 10.13 10.72 32.70
C LEU A 10 11.33 11.52 32.19
N VAL A 11 12.42 10.83 31.87
CA VAL A 11 13.58 11.39 31.18
C VAL A 11 13.13 11.82 29.78
N MET A 12 13.09 13.15 29.57
CA MET A 12 12.93 13.78 28.27
C MET A 12 14.18 13.53 27.40
N ALA A 13 14.17 12.42 26.67
CA ALA A 13 15.08 12.24 25.54
C ALA A 13 14.57 13.09 24.37
N ARG A 14 15.26 14.20 24.12
CA ARG A 14 15.11 15.04 22.91
C ARG A 14 15.37 14.17 21.67
N ALA A 15 14.30 13.67 21.06
CA ALA A 15 14.35 13.08 19.73
C ALA A 15 14.51 14.20 18.69
N GLY A 16 15.59 14.10 17.91
CA GLY A 16 15.88 15.01 16.82
C GLY A 16 14.83 14.95 15.71
N ARG A 17 14.49 16.14 15.20
CA ARG A 17 14.00 16.49 13.86
C ARG A 17 13.55 15.34 12.93
N ASN A 18 12.23 15.26 12.74
CA ASN A 18 11.49 14.94 11.49
C ASN A 18 12.10 13.89 10.53
N GLU A 19 12.01 12.61 10.88
CA GLU A 19 11.81 11.53 9.90
C GLU A 19 10.35 11.08 10.03
N GLY A 20 9.46 11.75 9.30
CA GLY A 20 8.03 11.44 9.29
C GLY A 20 7.80 9.95 9.01
N SER A 21 6.97 9.32 9.84
CA SER A 21 6.45 7.95 9.73
C SER A 21 6.15 7.59 8.27
N ARG A 22 7.15 7.01 7.57
CA ARG A 22 6.94 6.44 6.23
C ARG A 22 6.07 5.22 6.42
N VAL A 23 4.87 5.24 5.85
CA VAL A 23 3.95 4.12 5.89
C VAL A 23 4.66 2.89 5.31
N GLN A 24 4.76 1.84 6.11
CA GLN A 24 5.43 0.61 5.70
C GLN A 24 4.61 -0.12 4.63
N VAL A 25 5.25 -0.59 3.56
CA VAL A 25 4.65 -1.45 2.54
C VAL A 25 4.31 -2.82 3.16
N PRO A 26 3.08 -3.34 3.00
CA PRO A 26 2.72 -4.69 3.46
C PRO A 26 3.63 -5.78 2.87
N ASP A 27 4.04 -6.76 3.70
CA ASP A 27 4.95 -7.83 3.30
C ASP A 27 4.49 -8.64 2.07
N PRO A 28 3.19 -9.00 1.92
CA PRO A 28 2.72 -9.68 0.71
C PRO A 28 3.01 -8.88 -0.57
N LEU A 29 2.88 -7.55 -0.52
CA LEU A 29 3.21 -6.69 -1.65
C LEU A 29 4.72 -6.58 -1.87
N CYS A 30 5.52 -6.58 -0.80
CA CYS A 30 6.97 -6.61 -0.91
C CYS A 30 7.45 -7.87 -1.65
N HIS A 31 6.95 -9.05 -1.27
CA HIS A 31 7.28 -10.30 -1.94
C HIS A 31 6.79 -10.35 -3.39
N ALA A 32 5.53 -9.96 -3.64
CA ALA A 32 4.99 -9.91 -4.99
C ALA A 32 5.81 -8.97 -5.90
N HIS A 33 6.23 -7.82 -5.36
CA HIS A 33 7.06 -6.86 -6.09
C HIS A 33 8.48 -7.38 -6.31
N LEU A 34 9.08 -8.08 -5.34
CA LEU A 34 10.38 -8.72 -5.50
C LEU A 34 10.35 -9.76 -6.62
N GLU A 35 9.32 -10.60 -6.68
CA GLU A 35 9.11 -11.58 -7.75
C GLU A 35 8.91 -10.90 -9.11
N LYS A 36 8.12 -9.81 -9.16
CA LYS A 36 7.96 -8.99 -10.37
C LYS A 36 9.30 -8.46 -10.89
N VAL A 37 10.09 -7.79 -10.04
CA VAL A 37 11.37 -7.19 -10.45
C VAL A 37 12.36 -8.27 -10.88
N THR A 38 12.43 -9.40 -10.16
CA THR A 38 13.33 -10.50 -10.51
C THR A 38 12.92 -11.25 -11.78
N SER A 39 11.65 -11.18 -12.18
CA SER A 39 11.11 -11.78 -13.41
C SER A 39 11.06 -10.81 -14.61
N SER A 40 11.46 -9.56 -14.40
CA SER A 40 11.44 -8.49 -15.40
C SER A 40 12.36 -8.74 -16.59
N ALA A 41 12.05 -8.11 -17.73
CA ALA A 41 12.91 -8.16 -18.92
C ALA A 41 14.32 -7.61 -18.62
N THR A 42 14.38 -6.57 -17.78
CA THR A 42 15.64 -5.99 -17.30
C THR A 42 16.53 -7.03 -16.61
N PHE A 43 15.95 -7.90 -15.77
CA PHE A 43 16.68 -8.91 -15.00
C PHE A 43 16.78 -10.30 -15.66
N ALA A 44 16.02 -10.57 -16.74
CA ALA A 44 15.87 -11.89 -17.35
C ALA A 44 17.18 -12.63 -17.69
N ARG A 45 18.25 -11.91 -18.05
CA ARG A 45 19.57 -12.51 -18.38
C ARG A 45 20.61 -12.42 -17.26
N ALA A 46 20.21 -11.96 -16.08
CA ALA A 46 21.10 -11.64 -14.97
C ALA A 46 20.91 -12.59 -13.77
N GLU A 47 20.98 -13.90 -14.02
CA GLU A 47 20.71 -14.95 -13.02
C GLU A 47 21.39 -14.76 -11.66
N ARG A 48 22.64 -14.30 -11.66
CA ARG A 48 23.36 -14.01 -10.41
C ARG A 48 22.76 -12.83 -9.66
N LEU A 49 22.42 -11.75 -10.35
CA LEU A 49 21.81 -10.56 -9.75
C LEU A 49 20.36 -10.83 -9.31
N ARG A 50 19.63 -11.70 -10.03
CA ARG A 50 18.30 -12.18 -9.61
C ARG A 50 18.37 -12.90 -8.27
N ARG A 51 19.29 -13.88 -8.15
CA ARG A 51 19.52 -14.61 -6.89
C ARG A 51 19.96 -13.68 -5.77
N LEU A 52 20.84 -12.73 -6.05
CA LEU A 52 21.30 -11.74 -5.07
C LEU A 52 20.15 -10.84 -4.60
N LEU A 53 19.36 -10.30 -5.53
CA LEU A 53 18.21 -9.45 -5.21
C LEU A 53 17.18 -10.20 -4.37
N LYS A 54 16.83 -11.42 -4.79
CA LYS A 54 15.87 -12.27 -4.07
C LYS A 54 16.35 -12.57 -2.65
N TRP A 55 17.58 -13.06 -2.52
CA TRP A 55 18.16 -13.38 -1.22
C TRP A 55 18.23 -12.16 -0.29
N LEU A 56 18.67 -11.00 -0.79
CA LEU A 56 18.72 -9.77 0.01
C LEU A 56 17.30 -9.28 0.36
N GLY A 57 16.34 -9.41 -0.55
CA GLY A 57 14.96 -9.01 -0.35
C GLY A 57 14.30 -9.84 0.75
N ASP A 58 14.34 -11.16 0.61
CA ASP A 58 13.81 -12.11 1.60
C ASP A 58 14.48 -11.89 2.97
N ARG A 59 15.83 -11.80 3.00
CA ARG A 59 16.58 -11.52 4.24
C ARG A 59 16.17 -10.21 4.90
N SER A 60 15.91 -9.17 4.11
CA SER A 60 15.50 -7.84 4.62
C SER A 60 14.07 -7.83 5.15
N LEU A 61 13.19 -8.68 4.62
CA LEU A 61 11.82 -8.85 5.10
C LEU A 61 11.76 -9.72 6.36
N ASP A 62 12.54 -10.80 6.42
CA ASP A 62 12.59 -11.72 7.55
C ASP A 62 13.34 -11.14 8.76
N GLN A 63 14.50 -10.51 8.53
CA GLN A 63 15.40 -10.01 9.58
C GLN A 63 15.46 -8.48 9.58
N ARG A 64 14.28 -7.86 9.54
CA ARG A 64 14.08 -6.41 9.36
C ARG A 64 15.14 -5.56 10.06
N GLY A 65 16.00 -4.92 9.26
CA GLY A 65 17.00 -3.95 9.74
C GLY A 65 18.38 -4.52 10.08
N VAL A 66 18.59 -5.84 10.03
CA VAL A 66 19.90 -6.46 10.23
C VAL A 66 20.60 -6.61 8.88
N ALA A 67 21.72 -5.92 8.71
CA ALA A 67 22.53 -6.04 7.49
C ALA A 67 23.30 -7.37 7.45
N PRO A 68 23.18 -8.16 6.38
CA PRO A 68 24.03 -9.32 6.22
C PRO A 68 25.48 -8.90 6.02
N THR A 69 26.43 -9.75 6.40
CA THR A 69 27.86 -9.50 6.17
C THR A 69 28.25 -9.83 4.71
N GLU A 70 29.36 -9.28 4.21
CA GLU A 70 29.84 -9.65 2.87
C GLU A 70 30.15 -11.14 2.75
N ARG A 71 30.64 -11.75 3.84
CA ARG A 71 30.94 -13.17 3.88
C ARG A 71 29.68 -14.02 3.75
N GLU A 72 28.61 -13.67 4.47
CA GLU A 72 27.31 -14.35 4.34
C GLU A 72 26.77 -14.27 2.92
N ILE A 73 26.89 -13.10 2.26
CA ILE A 73 26.47 -12.92 0.87
C ILE A 73 27.32 -13.79 -0.07
N ALA A 74 28.64 -13.81 0.13
CA ALA A 74 29.56 -14.59 -0.69
C ALA A 74 29.28 -16.09 -0.58
N GLU A 75 29.05 -16.59 0.63
CA GLU A 75 28.74 -18.00 0.88
C GLU A 75 27.34 -18.37 0.37
N SER A 76 26.31 -17.59 0.71
CA SER A 76 24.91 -17.92 0.43
C SER A 76 24.52 -17.73 -1.04
N VAL A 77 25.01 -16.67 -1.68
CA VAL A 77 24.59 -16.28 -3.04
C VAL A 77 25.67 -16.61 -4.07
N LEU A 78 26.92 -16.24 -3.77
CA LEU A 78 28.03 -16.38 -4.72
C LEU A 78 28.70 -17.77 -4.65
N ARG A 79 28.34 -18.60 -3.66
CA ARG A 79 28.88 -19.94 -3.40
C ARG A 79 30.41 -19.95 -3.27
N ARG A 80 30.95 -19.00 -2.51
CA ARG A 80 32.40 -18.83 -2.32
C ARG A 80 32.77 -18.84 -0.84
N ALA A 81 33.40 -19.93 -0.40
CA ALA A 81 33.72 -20.19 1.01
C ALA A 81 35.06 -19.58 1.48
N ASP A 82 35.98 -19.34 0.53
CA ASP A 82 37.31 -18.74 0.74
C ASP A 82 37.29 -17.20 0.64
N PHE A 83 36.11 -16.58 0.78
CA PHE A 83 35.95 -15.15 0.60
C PHE A 83 36.54 -14.34 1.78
N ASP A 84 37.44 -13.42 1.46
CA ASP A 84 37.96 -12.40 2.38
C ASP A 84 37.38 -11.01 2.02
N PRO A 85 36.54 -10.40 2.87
CA PRO A 85 35.99 -9.05 2.64
C PRO A 85 37.05 -7.96 2.44
N GLN A 86 38.26 -8.10 2.99
CA GLN A 86 39.32 -7.11 2.89
C GLN A 86 40.02 -7.18 1.53
N ALA A 87 40.38 -8.39 1.09
CA ALA A 87 41.09 -8.60 -0.17
C ALA A 87 40.16 -8.67 -1.39
N ASP A 88 38.90 -9.08 -1.22
CA ASP A 88 38.02 -9.42 -2.32
C ASP A 88 36.89 -8.39 -2.53
N SER A 89 36.76 -7.91 -3.78
CA SER A 89 35.77 -6.90 -4.17
C SER A 89 34.52 -7.48 -4.84
N LEU A 90 34.40 -8.81 -4.93
CA LEU A 90 33.34 -9.47 -5.69
C LEU A 90 31.94 -9.08 -5.20
N VAL A 91 31.68 -9.13 -3.88
CA VAL A 91 30.38 -8.75 -3.30
C VAL A 91 30.08 -7.29 -3.60
N ARG A 92 31.03 -6.39 -3.37
CA ARG A 92 30.89 -4.95 -3.65
C ARG A 92 30.59 -4.67 -5.13
N LYS A 93 31.25 -5.39 -6.05
CA LYS A 93 31.01 -5.29 -7.50
C LYS A 93 29.62 -5.78 -7.88
N GLU A 94 29.17 -6.92 -7.37
CA GLU A 94 27.84 -7.45 -7.66
C GLU A 94 26.73 -6.57 -7.08
N ILE A 95 26.93 -5.98 -5.90
CA ILE A 95 25.99 -5.00 -5.32
C ILE A 95 25.94 -3.72 -6.16
N SER A 96 27.09 -3.23 -6.65
CA SER A 96 27.13 -2.06 -7.53
C SER A 96 26.38 -2.32 -8.84
N ARG A 97 26.55 -3.52 -9.42
CA ARG A 97 25.81 -3.96 -10.61
C ARG A 97 24.31 -4.08 -10.31
N LEU A 98 23.93 -4.62 -9.16
CA LEU A 98 22.53 -4.72 -8.76
C LEU A 98 21.88 -3.34 -8.63
N ARG A 99 22.57 -2.36 -8.00
CA ARG A 99 22.11 -0.97 -7.93
C ARG A 99 21.87 -0.37 -9.31
N GLN A 100 22.85 -0.49 -10.21
CA GLN A 100 22.71 0.00 -11.58
C GLN A 100 21.52 -0.63 -12.29
N LYS A 101 21.30 -1.94 -12.08
CA LYS A 101 20.19 -2.67 -12.71
C LYS A 101 18.83 -2.26 -12.17
N LEU A 102 18.71 -2.03 -10.86
CA LEU A 102 17.50 -1.48 -10.26
C LEU A 102 17.21 -0.05 -10.77
N THR A 103 18.24 0.79 -10.91
CA THR A 103 18.11 2.12 -11.54
C THR A 103 17.61 2.00 -12.98
N GLN A 104 18.16 1.06 -13.76
CA GLN A 104 17.69 0.80 -15.13
C GLN A 104 16.23 0.33 -15.16
N TYR A 105 15.84 -0.58 -14.25
CA TYR A 105 14.47 -1.09 -14.17
C TYR A 105 13.48 0.04 -13.86
N TYR A 106 13.71 0.80 -12.78
CA TYR A 106 12.81 1.89 -12.38
C TYR A 106 12.87 3.10 -13.32
N GLY A 107 13.92 3.23 -14.15
CA GLY A 107 13.98 4.23 -15.21
C GLY A 107 13.20 3.86 -16.47
N ASN A 108 12.76 2.61 -16.61
CA ASN A 108 12.09 2.10 -17.82
C ASN A 108 10.86 1.27 -17.47
N GLU A 109 11.03 -0.06 -17.40
CA GLU A 109 9.98 -1.06 -17.21
C GLU A 109 9.14 -0.84 -15.95
N GLY A 110 9.79 -0.41 -14.86
CA GLY A 110 9.18 -0.15 -13.56
C GLY A 110 8.89 1.32 -13.27
N ALA A 111 8.91 2.21 -14.26
CA ALA A 111 8.78 3.66 -14.03
C ALA A 111 7.45 4.07 -13.36
N ARG A 112 6.41 3.24 -13.50
CA ARG A 112 5.08 3.45 -12.89
C ARG A 112 4.80 2.52 -11.72
N ASP A 113 5.81 1.82 -11.23
CA ASP A 113 5.63 0.89 -10.13
C ASP A 113 5.36 1.63 -8.82
N ARG A 114 4.28 1.25 -8.15
CA ARG A 114 3.88 1.86 -6.88
C ARG A 114 4.83 1.55 -5.72
N ILE A 115 5.72 0.58 -5.86
CA ILE A 115 6.68 0.16 -4.84
C ILE A 115 8.08 0.25 -5.45
N HIS A 116 9.02 0.85 -4.74
CA HIS A 116 10.43 0.90 -5.11
C HIS A 116 11.29 0.16 -4.08
N ILE A 117 12.22 -0.65 -4.58
CA ILE A 117 13.27 -1.28 -3.78
C ILE A 117 14.43 -0.29 -3.66
N ARG A 118 14.76 0.12 -2.43
CA ARG A 118 15.87 1.03 -2.12
C ARG A 118 16.88 0.34 -1.18
N TYR A 119 18.08 0.90 -1.10
CA TYR A 119 19.07 0.47 -0.10
C TYR A 119 18.92 1.34 1.15
N ARG A 120 18.80 0.72 2.32
CA ARG A 120 18.67 1.43 3.61
C ARG A 120 20.01 1.62 4.35
N GLY A 121 21.11 1.19 3.74
CA GLY A 121 22.44 1.17 4.35
C GLY A 121 22.97 -0.26 4.45
N GLY A 122 24.30 -0.40 4.36
CA GLY A 122 24.94 -1.72 4.20
C GLY A 122 24.31 -2.50 3.03
N TYR A 123 23.98 -3.75 3.32
CA TYR A 123 23.37 -4.70 2.38
C TYR A 123 21.88 -4.95 2.67
N VAL A 124 21.18 -3.98 3.29
CA VAL A 124 19.73 -4.08 3.56
C VAL A 124 18.92 -3.39 2.47
N LEU A 125 17.89 -4.08 1.99
CA LEU A 125 16.88 -3.53 1.10
C LEU A 125 15.69 -3.01 1.91
N SER A 126 15.10 -1.91 1.45
CA SER A 126 13.83 -1.40 1.94
C SER A 126 12.84 -1.28 0.79
N PHE A 127 11.60 -1.66 1.08
CA PHE A 127 10.47 -1.47 0.19
C PHE A 127 9.77 -0.20 0.63
N VAL A 128 9.71 0.78 -0.27
CA VAL A 128 9.01 2.03 -0.04
C VAL A 128 7.98 2.19 -1.14
N TRP A 129 6.85 2.75 -0.80
CA TRP A 129 5.95 3.23 -1.82
C TRP A 129 6.66 4.32 -2.65
N ALA A 130 6.48 4.27 -3.96
CA ALA A 130 6.81 5.39 -4.83
C ALA A 130 5.86 6.56 -4.50
N ASP A 131 6.35 7.79 -4.65
CA ASP A 131 5.47 8.95 -4.68
C ASP A 131 4.48 8.72 -5.83
N ASN A 132 3.18 8.66 -5.54
CA ASN A 132 2.18 8.15 -6.48
C ASN A 132 2.11 9.07 -7.71
N PRO A 133 2.68 8.67 -8.87
CA PRO A 133 2.79 9.58 -10.01
C PRO A 133 1.42 9.90 -10.62
N ARG A 134 0.38 9.10 -10.31
CA ARG A 134 -1.00 9.38 -10.74
C ARG A 134 -1.61 10.58 -10.04
N LEU A 135 -1.39 10.70 -8.73
CA LEU A 135 -1.88 11.82 -7.92
C LEU A 135 -1.17 13.14 -8.28
N SER A 136 -0.02 13.07 -8.95
CA SER A 136 0.78 14.24 -9.35
C SER A 136 0.74 14.51 -10.86
N GLY A 137 0.09 13.66 -11.65
CA GLY A 137 0.26 13.57 -13.12
C GLY A 137 -0.94 13.98 -13.97
N GLY A 138 -2.02 14.50 -13.37
CA GLY A 138 -3.24 14.87 -14.11
C GLY A 138 -4.12 13.69 -14.53
N GLU A 139 -3.84 12.47 -14.04
CA GLU A 139 -4.76 11.32 -14.14
C GLU A 139 -5.90 11.50 -13.12
N LEU A 140 -7.10 10.99 -13.45
CA LEU A 140 -8.22 11.04 -12.52
C LEU A 140 -7.97 10.08 -11.34
N PRO A 141 -8.36 10.44 -10.10
CA PRO A 141 -8.28 9.53 -8.96
C PRO A 141 -9.11 8.28 -9.21
N CYS A 142 -8.51 7.11 -8.99
CA CYS A 142 -9.21 5.83 -9.12
C CYS A 142 -9.68 5.32 -7.75
N ILE A 143 -10.95 4.89 -7.66
CA ILE A 143 -11.55 4.38 -6.42
C ILE A 143 -11.99 2.93 -6.59
N LEU A 144 -11.60 2.09 -5.64
CA LEU A 144 -12.20 0.78 -5.41
C LEU A 144 -13.35 0.93 -4.41
N ILE A 145 -14.58 0.65 -4.83
CA ILE A 145 -15.73 0.58 -3.92
C ILE A 145 -15.89 -0.85 -3.45
N LEU A 146 -15.57 -1.15 -2.19
CA LEU A 146 -15.78 -2.48 -1.65
C LEU A 146 -17.27 -2.75 -1.40
N PRO A 147 -17.72 -4.01 -1.53
CA PRO A 147 -19.05 -4.41 -1.09
C PRO A 147 -19.29 -3.97 0.35
N VAL A 148 -20.38 -3.22 0.55
CA VAL A 148 -20.74 -2.67 1.85
C VAL A 148 -21.15 -3.81 2.78
N ARG A 149 -20.54 -3.87 3.97
CA ARG A 149 -20.84 -4.90 4.97
C ARG A 149 -22.26 -4.71 5.50
N SER A 150 -23.03 -5.78 5.61
CA SER A 150 -24.39 -5.72 6.12
C SER A 150 -24.79 -7.04 6.79
N GLU A 151 -25.92 -7.03 7.49
CA GLU A 151 -26.62 -8.26 7.87
C GLU A 151 -27.21 -8.94 6.62
N ALA A 152 -27.57 -10.23 6.73
CA ALA A 152 -27.99 -11.05 5.60
C ALA A 152 -29.29 -10.54 4.97
N GLU A 153 -30.20 -10.04 5.80
CA GLU A 153 -31.51 -9.47 5.44
C GLU A 153 -31.37 -8.20 4.58
N LEU A 154 -30.23 -7.51 4.69
CA LEU A 154 -29.93 -6.28 3.97
C LEU A 154 -29.02 -6.50 2.75
N SER A 155 -28.70 -7.75 2.41
CA SER A 155 -27.77 -8.09 1.30
C SER A 155 -28.19 -7.51 -0.05
N ARG A 156 -29.50 -7.46 -0.35
CA ARG A 156 -29.99 -6.84 -1.58
C ARG A 156 -29.80 -5.33 -1.57
N GLN A 157 -30.12 -4.69 -0.45
CA GLN A 157 -29.99 -3.25 -0.26
C GLN A 157 -28.52 -2.81 -0.27
N SER A 158 -27.61 -3.61 0.30
CA SER A 158 -26.17 -3.30 0.30
C SER A 158 -25.56 -3.43 -1.09
N MET A 159 -25.97 -4.44 -1.87
CA MET A 159 -25.55 -4.55 -3.27
C MET A 159 -26.08 -3.38 -4.11
N ALA A 160 -27.38 -3.07 -3.98
CA ALA A 160 -27.99 -1.95 -4.67
C ALA A 160 -27.30 -0.61 -4.33
N LEU A 161 -26.94 -0.39 -3.05
CA LEU A 161 -26.20 0.81 -2.65
C LEU A 161 -24.85 0.93 -3.38
N VAL A 162 -24.11 -0.18 -3.54
CA VAL A 162 -22.81 -0.17 -4.24
C VAL A 162 -22.99 0.11 -5.72
N GLU A 163 -23.98 -0.50 -6.37
CA GLU A 163 -24.29 -0.28 -7.78
C GLU A 163 -24.71 1.17 -8.04
N GLU A 164 -25.66 1.69 -7.25
CA GLU A 164 -26.12 3.08 -7.33
C GLU A 164 -25.00 4.09 -7.08
N LEU A 165 -24.11 3.80 -6.12
CA LEU A 165 -22.93 4.64 -5.87
C LEU A 165 -21.99 4.65 -7.07
N ALA A 166 -21.73 3.50 -7.67
CA ALA A 166 -20.86 3.39 -8.84
C ALA A 166 -21.43 4.17 -10.03
N VAL A 167 -22.73 4.04 -10.30
CA VAL A 167 -23.43 4.78 -11.36
C VAL A 167 -23.29 6.29 -11.13
N ARG A 168 -23.68 6.77 -9.94
CA ARG A 168 -23.69 8.21 -9.63
C ARG A 168 -22.30 8.82 -9.64
N LEU A 169 -21.28 8.12 -9.12
CA LEU A 169 -19.90 8.59 -9.20
C LEU A 169 -19.39 8.64 -10.64
N GLY A 170 -19.80 7.68 -11.49
CA GLY A 170 -19.52 7.71 -12.92
C GLY A 170 -20.15 8.91 -13.63
N GLU A 171 -21.38 9.27 -13.26
CA GLU A 171 -22.09 10.43 -13.83
C GLU A 171 -21.52 11.78 -13.39
N LEU A 172 -21.07 11.90 -12.13
CA LEU A 172 -20.44 13.10 -11.60
C LEU A 172 -19.10 13.43 -12.30
N GLY A 173 -18.45 12.41 -12.88
CA GLY A 173 -17.16 12.52 -13.54
C GLY A 173 -16.02 12.87 -12.59
N ARG A 174 -14.82 13.03 -13.16
CA ARG A 174 -13.56 13.39 -12.45
C ARG A 174 -13.03 12.33 -11.47
N ILE A 175 -13.60 11.13 -11.48
CA ILE A 175 -13.18 9.97 -10.70
C ILE A 175 -13.25 8.75 -11.62
N GLU A 176 -12.22 7.92 -11.60
CA GLU A 176 -12.26 6.60 -12.21
C GLU A 176 -12.68 5.55 -11.16
N LEU A 177 -13.39 4.51 -11.60
CA LEU A 177 -13.81 3.43 -10.72
C LEU A 177 -13.16 2.13 -11.15
N VAL A 178 -12.72 1.35 -10.18
CA VAL A 178 -12.44 -0.07 -10.41
C VAL A 178 -13.75 -0.75 -10.79
N SER A 179 -13.72 -1.58 -11.83
CA SER A 179 -14.90 -2.32 -12.31
C SER A 179 -15.64 -3.02 -11.17
N PRO A 180 -16.98 -2.93 -11.11
CA PRO A 180 -17.78 -3.65 -10.12
C PRO A 180 -17.49 -5.15 -10.08
N THR A 181 -17.22 -5.79 -11.23
CA THR A 181 -16.85 -7.22 -11.28
C THR A 181 -15.56 -7.51 -10.52
N THR A 182 -14.55 -6.63 -10.64
CA THR A 182 -13.30 -6.75 -9.89
C THR A 182 -13.55 -6.48 -8.40
N ALA A 183 -14.35 -5.47 -8.06
CA ALA A 183 -14.69 -5.14 -6.69
C ALA A 183 -15.40 -6.29 -5.96
N LEU A 184 -16.28 -7.02 -6.64
CA LEU A 184 -16.96 -8.19 -6.10
C LEU A 184 -16.01 -9.32 -5.69
N SER A 185 -14.82 -9.44 -6.32
CA SER A 185 -13.81 -10.41 -5.90
C SER A 185 -13.24 -10.16 -4.49
N TYR A 186 -13.50 -8.97 -3.94
CA TYR A 186 -13.14 -8.58 -2.57
C TYR A 186 -14.25 -8.81 -1.54
N MET A 187 -15.43 -9.31 -1.96
CA MET A 187 -16.52 -9.60 -1.04
C MET A 187 -16.10 -10.61 0.04
N GLY A 188 -16.28 -10.23 1.32
CA GLY A 188 -15.95 -11.08 2.46
C GLY A 188 -14.44 -11.27 2.72
N ARG A 189 -13.56 -10.71 1.90
CA ARG A 189 -12.11 -10.76 2.15
C ARG A 189 -11.78 -9.85 3.33
N VAL A 190 -10.94 -10.36 4.24
CA VAL A 190 -10.31 -9.58 5.31
C VAL A 190 -8.84 -9.40 4.95
N GLY A 191 -8.31 -8.20 5.10
CA GLY A 191 -6.92 -7.93 4.77
C GLY A 191 -6.55 -6.46 4.88
N ASP A 192 -5.31 -6.16 4.48
CA ASP A 192 -4.81 -4.79 4.42
C ASP A 192 -5.35 -4.09 3.16
N VAL A 193 -6.12 -3.03 3.34
CA VAL A 193 -6.70 -2.25 2.22
C VAL A 193 -5.66 -1.72 1.23
N ARG A 194 -4.41 -1.51 1.66
CA ARG A 194 -3.32 -1.06 0.78
C ARG A 194 -2.96 -2.13 -0.23
N GLN A 195 -3.09 -3.40 0.17
CA GLN A 195 -2.96 -4.52 -0.75
C GLN A 195 -4.08 -4.50 -1.79
N PHE A 196 -5.33 -4.30 -1.36
CA PHE A 196 -6.46 -4.28 -2.29
C PHE A 196 -6.31 -3.14 -3.31
N ALA A 197 -5.96 -1.94 -2.84
CA ALA A 197 -5.68 -0.78 -3.69
C ALA A 197 -4.54 -1.04 -4.68
N ALA A 198 -3.45 -1.65 -4.23
CA ALA A 198 -2.30 -1.97 -5.09
C ALA A 198 -2.64 -3.02 -6.17
N GLU A 199 -3.38 -4.08 -5.81
CA GLU A 199 -3.78 -5.15 -6.71
C GLU A 199 -4.66 -4.67 -7.88
N CYS A 200 -5.60 -3.75 -7.60
CA CYS A 200 -6.54 -3.25 -8.61
C CYS A 200 -6.15 -1.91 -9.23
N GLY A 201 -5.04 -1.29 -8.79
CA GLY A 201 -4.62 0.01 -9.29
C GLY A 201 -5.43 1.20 -8.74
N ALA A 202 -6.22 1.03 -7.69
CA ALA A 202 -6.97 2.13 -7.06
C ALA A 202 -6.07 3.04 -6.21
N ASP A 203 -6.37 4.33 -6.18
CA ASP A 203 -5.72 5.31 -5.31
C ASP A 203 -6.44 5.43 -3.96
N PHE A 204 -7.75 5.19 -3.96
CA PHE A 204 -8.58 5.14 -2.75
C PHE A 204 -9.42 3.87 -2.71
N VAL A 205 -9.75 3.43 -1.50
CA VAL A 205 -10.68 2.34 -1.24
C VAL A 205 -11.84 2.88 -0.41
N MET A 206 -13.07 2.72 -0.89
CA MET A 206 -14.25 2.99 -0.09
C MET A 206 -14.65 1.71 0.64
N GLU A 207 -14.72 1.78 1.97
CA GLU A 207 -15.29 0.75 2.82
C GLU A 207 -16.62 1.24 3.39
N GLY A 208 -17.55 0.32 3.66
CA GLY A 208 -18.82 0.72 4.25
C GLY A 208 -19.47 -0.34 5.12
N ARG A 209 -20.43 0.13 5.91
CA ARG A 209 -21.43 -0.69 6.57
C ARG A 209 -22.84 -0.13 6.31
N LEU A 210 -23.79 -1.02 6.06
CA LEU A 210 -25.22 -0.72 5.99
C LEU A 210 -25.95 -1.40 7.14
N GLU A 211 -26.79 -0.64 7.84
CA GLU A 211 -27.59 -1.09 8.97
C GLU A 211 -29.04 -0.62 8.82
N ALA A 212 -29.99 -1.37 9.38
CA ALA A 212 -31.35 -0.89 9.57
C ALA A 212 -31.43 -0.10 10.90
N SER A 213 -32.13 1.04 10.89
CA SER A 213 -32.39 1.85 12.09
C SER A 213 -33.74 2.53 11.97
N ASP A 214 -34.65 2.27 12.91
CA ASP A 214 -35.95 2.98 13.04
C ASP A 214 -36.73 3.11 11.71
N ALA A 215 -36.92 1.96 11.03
CA ALA A 215 -37.57 1.86 9.72
C ALA A 215 -36.84 2.54 8.53
N LYS A 216 -35.60 2.99 8.74
CA LYS A 216 -34.72 3.54 7.70
C LYS A 216 -33.45 2.72 7.54
N LEU A 217 -32.73 2.96 6.46
CA LEU A 217 -31.37 2.48 6.25
C LEU A 217 -30.37 3.53 6.73
N ARG A 218 -29.26 3.06 7.30
CA ARG A 218 -28.12 3.89 7.70
C ARG A 218 -26.84 3.34 7.09
N ALA A 219 -26.16 4.17 6.29
CA ALA A 219 -24.85 3.86 5.73
C ALA A 219 -23.77 4.62 6.49
N THR A 220 -22.70 3.92 6.89
CA THR A 220 -21.45 4.53 7.35
C THR A 220 -20.35 4.15 6.38
N LEU A 221 -19.70 5.14 5.78
CA LEU A 221 -18.68 4.96 4.74
C LEU A 221 -17.35 5.58 5.16
N TRP A 222 -16.25 4.91 4.86
CA TRP A 222 -14.88 5.38 5.02
C TRP A 222 -14.22 5.46 3.65
N LEU A 223 -13.52 6.56 3.40
CA LEU A 223 -12.63 6.68 2.26
C LEU A 223 -11.20 6.51 2.75
N VAL A 224 -10.55 5.44 2.32
CA VAL A 224 -9.22 5.05 2.76
C VAL A 224 -8.22 5.35 1.66
N ASN A 225 -7.16 6.08 1.98
CA ASN A 225 -6.07 6.31 1.04
C ASN A 225 -5.31 4.99 0.81
N GLY A 226 -5.31 4.50 -0.43
CA GLY A 226 -4.80 3.18 -0.80
C GLY A 226 -3.29 3.03 -0.66
N HIS A 227 -2.57 4.13 -0.55
CA HIS A 227 -1.13 4.14 -0.30
C HIS A 227 -0.81 4.09 1.21
N SER A 228 -1.46 4.95 1.99
CA SER A 228 -1.17 5.11 3.42
C SER A 228 -1.96 4.17 4.33
N GLY A 229 -3.11 3.65 3.87
CA GLY A 229 -4.08 2.92 4.67
C GLY A 229 -4.83 3.79 5.68
N ARG A 230 -4.70 5.13 5.58
CA ARG A 230 -5.35 6.07 6.51
C ARG A 230 -6.70 6.52 5.97
N THR A 231 -7.63 6.73 6.89
CA THR A 231 -8.97 7.28 6.61
C THR A 231 -9.14 8.62 7.30
N GLU A 232 -9.99 9.48 6.73
CA GLU A 232 -10.53 10.64 7.42
C GLU A 232 -11.83 10.28 8.17
N LYS A 233 -12.55 11.30 8.67
CA LYS A 233 -13.83 11.15 9.36
C LYS A 233 -14.84 10.43 8.43
N PRO A 234 -15.55 9.39 8.91
CA PRO A 234 -16.50 8.69 8.08
C PRO A 234 -17.71 9.54 7.71
N GLY A 235 -18.26 9.31 6.52
CA GLY A 235 -19.56 9.77 6.11
C GLY A 235 -20.65 8.92 6.76
N ARG A 236 -21.71 9.56 7.26
CA ARG A 236 -22.88 8.89 7.85
C ARG A 236 -24.13 9.43 7.20
N PHE A 237 -24.93 8.53 6.64
CA PHE A 237 -26.10 8.85 5.85
C PHE A 237 -27.28 8.01 6.33
N ALA A 238 -28.47 8.59 6.32
CA ALA A 238 -29.72 7.89 6.61
C ALA A 238 -30.71 8.19 5.49
N GLY A 239 -31.43 7.16 5.04
CA GLY A 239 -32.36 7.25 3.92
C GLY A 239 -33.39 6.12 3.97
N GLY A 240 -34.46 6.25 3.20
CA GLY A 240 -35.50 5.24 3.08
C GLY A 240 -35.05 4.03 2.26
N ASP A 241 -34.17 4.25 1.28
CA ASP A 241 -33.72 3.24 0.32
C ASP A 241 -32.24 3.45 -0.09
N PRO A 242 -31.66 2.48 -0.83
CA PRO A 242 -30.28 2.58 -1.31
C PRO A 242 -30.02 3.74 -2.27
N GLU A 243 -31.03 4.16 -3.05
CA GLU A 243 -30.90 5.20 -4.06
C GLU A 243 -30.67 6.57 -3.40
N GLU A 244 -31.50 6.91 -2.40
CA GLU A 244 -31.37 8.14 -1.59
C GLU A 244 -30.02 8.18 -0.87
N LEU A 245 -29.61 7.05 -0.28
CA LEU A 245 -28.31 6.91 0.38
C LEU A 245 -27.15 7.13 -0.60
N ALA A 246 -27.21 6.51 -1.79
CA ALA A 246 -26.18 6.65 -2.81
C ALA A 246 -26.06 8.09 -3.31
N GLN A 247 -27.17 8.80 -3.48
CA GLN A 247 -27.16 10.21 -3.89
C GLN A 247 -26.41 11.09 -2.90
N LEU A 248 -26.69 10.94 -1.60
CA LEU A 248 -26.02 11.70 -0.54
C LEU A 248 -24.53 11.32 -0.44
N ALA A 249 -24.24 10.03 -0.49
CA ALA A 249 -22.88 9.51 -0.32
C ALA A 249 -21.96 9.79 -1.53
N ALA A 250 -22.48 9.79 -2.76
CA ALA A 250 -21.70 10.09 -3.96
C ALA A 250 -21.14 11.52 -3.94
N HIS A 251 -21.97 12.50 -3.56
CA HIS A 251 -21.52 13.89 -3.40
C HIS A 251 -20.46 14.03 -2.32
N TRP A 252 -20.65 13.36 -1.17
CA TRP A 252 -19.67 13.35 -0.10
C TRP A 252 -18.34 12.74 -0.57
N LEU A 253 -18.37 11.57 -1.22
CA LEU A 253 -17.18 10.89 -1.74
C LEU A 253 -16.42 11.78 -2.73
N GLN A 254 -17.12 12.44 -3.67
CA GLN A 254 -16.49 13.35 -4.62
C GLN A 254 -15.73 14.48 -3.92
N GLN A 255 -16.35 15.10 -2.90
CA GLN A 255 -15.72 16.16 -2.13
C GLN A 255 -14.52 15.68 -1.30
N GLN A 256 -14.60 14.49 -0.72
CA GLN A 256 -13.47 13.90 0.03
C GLN A 256 -12.31 13.59 -0.89
N VAL A 257 -12.58 12.99 -2.05
CA VAL A 257 -11.55 12.63 -3.04
C VAL A 257 -10.88 13.89 -3.55
N ALA A 258 -11.63 14.92 -3.96
CA ALA A 258 -11.06 16.19 -4.42
C ALA A 258 -10.12 16.81 -3.37
N ARG A 259 -10.55 16.85 -2.10
CA ARG A 259 -9.75 17.36 -1.00
C ARG A 259 -8.45 16.57 -0.79
N LEU A 260 -8.54 15.25 -0.77
CA LEU A 260 -7.39 14.38 -0.56
C LEU A 260 -6.44 14.36 -1.76
N PHE A 261 -6.98 14.54 -2.96
CA PHE A 261 -6.21 14.59 -4.20
C PHE A 261 -5.44 15.91 -4.32
N GLU A 262 -6.08 17.05 -4.04
CA GLU A 262 -5.45 18.37 -4.06
C GLU A 262 -4.35 18.56 -3.01
N VAL A 263 -4.41 17.85 -1.88
CA VAL A 263 -3.35 17.89 -0.86
C VAL A 263 -2.10 17.12 -1.28
N VAL A 264 -2.20 16.21 -2.26
CA VAL A 264 -1.10 15.36 -2.72
C VAL A 264 -0.50 15.82 -4.06
N SER A 265 -1.22 16.67 -4.81
CA SER A 265 -0.76 17.33 -6.05
C SER A 265 0.15 18.53 -5.75
#